data_AF-G4F7Q3-F1
#
_entry.id   AF-G4F7Q3-F1
#
_cell.length_a   1.000
_cell.length_b   1.000
_cell.length_c   1.000
_cell.angle_alpha   90.00
_cell.angle_beta   90.00
_cell.angle_gamma   90.00
#
_symmetry.space_group_name_H-M   'P 1'
#
loop_
_entity.id
_entity.type
_entity.pdbx_description
1 polymer ?
#
loop_
_entity_poly.entity_id
_entity_poly.type
_entity_poly.pdbx_seq_one_letter_code
_entity_poly.pdbx_strand_id
1 'polypeptide(L)'
;METFGERLETIIYSRRGGNFGEYLGIEGLSRRVRISEQVFKVRSCVDVDADWMWEVTHEASGLSERSSERWGLCFAADRLARVVRREGAWKLPTGPEVTPIPMAAFLASRQQGATAHV
;
A
#
# COMPACT_ATOMS: atom_id res chain seq x y z
N MET A 1 11.52 -12.80 -0.55
CA MET A 1 10.99 -11.54 -0.02
C MET A 1 10.46 -10.79 -1.23
N GLU A 2 9.15 -10.73 -1.41
CA GLU A 2 8.54 -10.13 -2.61
C GLU A 2 8.66 -8.61 -2.57
N THR A 3 8.89 -8.00 -3.74
CA THR A 3 9.06 -6.55 -3.90
C THR A 3 7.71 -5.83 -3.92
N PHE A 4 7.72 -4.51 -3.71
CA PHE A 4 6.49 -3.71 -3.75
C PHE A 4 5.84 -3.73 -5.13
N GLY A 5 6.70 -3.75 -6.14
CA GLY A 5 6.38 -3.99 -7.54
C GLY A 5 5.56 -5.24 -7.81
N GLU A 6 6.10 -6.40 -7.42
CA GLU A 6 5.47 -7.71 -7.62
C GLU A 6 4.08 -7.77 -6.97
N ARG A 7 3.95 -7.17 -5.79
CA ARG A 7 2.68 -7.04 -5.07
C ARG A 7 1.68 -6.22 -5.85
N LEU A 8 2.12 -5.09 -6.39
CA LEU A 8 1.27 -4.18 -7.15
C LEU A 8 0.77 -4.84 -8.44
N GLU A 9 1.65 -5.49 -9.20
CA GLU A 9 1.25 -6.26 -10.38
C GLU A 9 0.25 -7.35 -10.00
N THR A 10 0.55 -8.12 -8.95
CA THR A 10 -0.31 -9.21 -8.50
C THR A 10 -1.72 -8.72 -8.18
N ILE A 11 -1.87 -7.59 -7.48
CA ILE A 11 -3.20 -7.01 -7.17
C ILE A 11 -3.92 -6.56 -8.46
N ILE A 12 -3.19 -5.94 -9.40
CA ILE A 12 -3.74 -5.53 -10.70
C ILE A 12 -4.30 -6.73 -11.48
N TYR A 13 -3.62 -7.87 -11.44
CA TYR A 13 -4.03 -9.09 -12.15
C TYR A 13 -5.10 -9.88 -11.41
N SER A 14 -4.98 -10.01 -10.09
CA SER A 14 -5.85 -10.88 -9.29
C SER A 14 -7.20 -10.24 -8.93
N ARG A 15 -7.35 -8.90 -9.02
CA ARG A 15 -8.59 -8.12 -8.76
C ARG A 15 -9.29 -8.34 -7.41
N ARG A 16 -8.90 -9.35 -6.65
CA ARG A 16 -9.41 -9.71 -5.33
C ARG A 16 -8.32 -9.36 -4.33
N GLY A 17 -8.67 -8.49 -3.37
CA GLY A 17 -7.77 -8.10 -2.30
C GLY A 17 -7.17 -9.32 -1.58
N GLY A 18 -5.91 -9.20 -1.19
CA GLY A 18 -5.16 -10.23 -0.49
C GLY A 18 -4.10 -9.59 0.42
N ASN A 19 -3.20 -10.40 0.97
CA ASN A 19 -2.11 -9.97 1.87
C ASN A 19 -1.20 -8.85 1.31
N PHE A 20 -1.29 -8.60 0.00
CA PHE A 20 -0.45 -7.66 -0.73
C PHE A 20 -1.05 -6.27 -0.83
N GLY A 21 -2.37 -6.11 -0.65
CA GLY A 21 -3.06 -4.84 -0.80
C GLY A 21 -4.46 -4.99 -1.42
N GLU A 22 -5.09 -3.85 -1.67
CA GLU A 22 -6.47 -3.73 -2.11
C GLU A 22 -6.53 -3.06 -3.49
N TYR A 23 -7.29 -3.66 -4.41
CA TYR A 23 -7.58 -3.05 -5.69
C TYR A 23 -8.74 -2.06 -5.55
N LEU A 24 -8.48 -0.76 -5.76
CA LEU A 24 -9.48 0.30 -5.56
C LEU A 24 -10.31 0.60 -6.81
N GLY A 25 -10.00 -0.02 -7.94
CA GLY A 25 -10.74 0.16 -9.19
C GLY A 25 -9.96 0.90 -10.28
N ILE A 26 -10.70 1.36 -11.28
CA ILE A 26 -10.17 2.06 -12.46
C ILE A 26 -10.66 3.51 -12.43
N GLU A 27 -9.74 4.45 -12.59
CA GLU A 27 -10.02 5.87 -12.76
C GLU A 27 -9.47 6.29 -14.14
N GLY A 28 -10.36 6.40 -15.12
CA GLY A 28 -9.99 6.68 -16.51
C GLY A 28 -9.11 5.57 -17.12
N LEU A 29 -7.91 5.95 -17.57
CA LEU A 29 -6.88 5.02 -18.10
C LEU A 29 -5.90 4.55 -17.02
N SER A 30 -6.24 4.66 -15.73
CA SER A 30 -5.35 4.31 -14.63
C SER A 30 -6.03 3.36 -13.66
N ARG A 31 -5.30 2.33 -13.23
CA ARG A 31 -5.68 1.42 -12.14
C ARG A 31 -5.19 1.97 -10.83
N ARG A 32 -6.04 1.93 -9.80
CA ARG A 32 -5.71 2.36 -8.45
C ARG A 32 -5.52 1.15 -7.56
N VAL A 33 -4.41 1.14 -6.85
CA VAL A 33 -4.02 0.04 -5.95
C VAL A 33 -3.59 0.63 -4.63
N ARG A 34 -4.12 0.10 -3.53
CA ARG A 34 -3.68 0.42 -2.17
C ARG A 34 -2.74 -0.64 -1.65
N ILE A 35 -1.54 -0.26 -1.24
CA ILE A 35 -0.57 -1.13 -0.56
C ILE A 35 -0.05 -0.40 0.66
N SER A 36 -0.17 -1.03 1.84
CA SER A 36 0.33 -0.47 3.11
C SER A 36 -0.16 0.96 3.39
N GLU A 37 -1.47 1.20 3.28
CA GLU A 37 -2.13 2.52 3.42
C GLU A 37 -1.73 3.60 2.39
N GLN A 38 -0.91 3.24 1.40
CA GLN A 38 -0.58 4.13 0.28
C GLN A 38 -1.33 3.76 -0.97
N VAL A 39 -1.76 4.77 -1.71
CA VAL A 39 -2.46 4.58 -2.98
C VAL A 39 -1.53 4.92 -4.13
N PHE A 40 -1.41 3.97 -5.06
CA PHE A 40 -0.67 4.10 -6.29
C PHE A 40 -1.64 4.08 -7.46
N LYS A 41 -1.46 5.03 -8.36
CA LYS A 41 -2.09 5.04 -9.68
C LYS A 41 -1.09 4.45 -10.65
N VAL A 42 -1.46 3.36 -11.28
CA VAL A 42 -0.70 2.78 -12.38
C VAL A 42 -1.48 3.03 -13.64
N ARG A 43 -0.85 3.69 -14.60
CA ARG A 43 -1.50 3.94 -15.88
C ARG A 43 -1.73 2.58 -16.56
N SER A 44 -2.99 2.23 -16.75
CA SER A 44 -3.47 0.96 -17.28
C SER A 44 -4.21 1.22 -18.58
N CYS A 45 -3.49 1.02 -19.68
CA CYS A 45 -3.96 0.71 -21.02
C CYS A 45 -2.72 0.56 -21.93
N VAL A 46 -1.58 0.16 -21.35
CA VAL A 46 -0.36 -0.12 -22.09
C VAL A 46 -0.56 -1.55 -22.60
N ASP A 47 -0.76 -1.72 -23.91
CA ASP A 47 -0.61 -3.05 -24.49
C ASP A 47 0.73 -3.62 -24.04
N VAL A 48 0.79 -4.92 -23.79
CA VAL A 48 2.02 -5.58 -23.30
C VAL A 48 3.21 -5.32 -24.25
N ASP A 49 2.92 -4.94 -25.51
CA ASP A 49 3.85 -4.61 -26.58
C ASP A 49 3.88 -3.13 -26.98
N ALA A 50 3.31 -2.21 -26.18
CA ALA A 50 3.27 -0.80 -26.56
C ALA A 50 4.58 -0.07 -26.20
N ASP A 51 5.12 0.69 -27.14
CA ASP A 51 6.38 1.46 -27.02
C ASP A 51 6.37 2.59 -25.95
N TRP A 52 5.31 2.71 -25.15
CA TRP A 52 5.15 3.76 -24.15
C TRP A 52 5.29 3.23 -22.73
N MET A 53 5.97 4.05 -21.94
CA MET A 53 6.49 3.69 -20.62
C MET A 53 5.36 3.43 -19.61
N TRP A 54 5.46 2.31 -18.89
CA TRP A 54 4.70 2.05 -17.68
C TRP A 54 4.98 3.13 -16.65
N GLU A 55 3.92 3.78 -16.14
CA GLU A 55 4.03 4.88 -15.19
C GLU A 55 3.29 4.52 -13.89
N VAL A 56 4.02 4.63 -12.78
CA VAL A 56 3.51 4.45 -11.43
C VAL A 56 3.56 5.79 -10.73
N THR A 57 2.43 6.25 -10.23
CA THR A 57 2.29 7.53 -9.53
C THR A 57 1.79 7.28 -8.12
N HIS A 58 2.49 7.84 -7.14
CA HIS A 58 2.04 7.83 -5.75
C HIS A 58 1.06 8.98 -5.53
N GLU A 59 -0.18 8.66 -5.14
CA GLU A 59 -1.28 9.63 -5.14
C GLU A 59 -1.09 10.75 -4.10
N ALA A 60 -0.51 10.43 -2.94
CA ALA A 60 -0.37 11.42 -1.86
C ALA A 60 0.81 12.39 -2.07
N SER A 61 1.89 11.97 -2.74
CA SER A 61 3.03 12.85 -3.04
C SER A 61 2.96 13.47 -4.44
N GLY A 62 2.15 12.91 -5.34
CA GLY A 62 2.14 13.29 -6.75
C GLY A 62 3.38 12.85 -7.53
N LEU A 63 4.34 12.17 -6.89
CA LEU A 63 5.54 11.69 -7.55
C LEU A 63 5.23 10.53 -8.48
N SER A 64 5.81 10.56 -9.67
CA SER A 64 5.67 9.54 -10.70
C SER A 64 7.03 8.97 -11.07
N GLU A 65 7.07 7.68 -11.32
CA GLU A 65 8.23 7.00 -11.89
C GLU A 65 7.83 6.16 -13.10
N ARG A 66 8.74 6.05 -14.06
CA ARG A 66 8.50 5.42 -15.35
C ARG A 66 9.45 4.27 -15.61
N SER A 67 8.98 3.29 -16.36
CA SER A 67 9.80 2.23 -16.92
C SER A 67 9.36 1.89 -18.34
N SER A 68 10.31 1.63 -19.23
CA SER A 68 10.04 1.17 -20.59
C SER A 68 9.53 -0.26 -20.66
N GLU A 69 9.77 -1.05 -19.62
CA GLU A 69 9.48 -2.47 -19.60
C GLU A 69 8.45 -2.79 -18.52
N ARG A 70 7.57 -3.75 -18.80
CA ARG A 70 6.55 -4.18 -17.84
C ARG A 70 7.17 -4.71 -16.55
N TRP A 71 8.13 -5.63 -16.66
CA TRP A 71 8.86 -6.14 -15.49
C TRP A 71 9.69 -5.05 -14.78
N GLY A 72 9.97 -3.94 -15.49
CA GLY A 72 10.59 -2.74 -14.93
C GLY A 72 9.67 -1.92 -14.02
N LEU A 73 8.36 -2.13 -14.08
CA LEU A 73 7.36 -1.56 -13.17
C LEU A 73 7.72 -1.86 -11.72
N CYS A 74 8.25 -3.06 -11.46
CA CYS A 74 8.56 -3.47 -10.10
C CYS A 74 9.67 -2.62 -9.48
N PHE A 75 10.73 -2.37 -10.25
CA PHE A 75 11.83 -1.53 -9.84
C PHE A 75 11.43 -0.06 -9.74
N ALA A 76 10.56 0.42 -10.65
CA ALA A 76 10.04 1.79 -10.60
C ALA A 76 9.18 2.01 -9.35
N ALA A 77 8.30 1.07 -9.01
CA ALA A 77 7.48 1.15 -7.80
C ALA A 77 8.34 1.12 -6.52
N ASP A 78 9.37 0.26 -6.48
CA ASP A 78 10.29 0.17 -5.35
C ASP A 78 11.14 1.45 -5.17
N ARG A 79 11.65 2.02 -6.27
CA ARG A 79 12.42 3.28 -6.23
C ARG A 79 11.52 4.43 -5.80
N LEU A 80 10.32 4.53 -6.35
CA LEU A 80 9.32 5.51 -5.95
C LEU A 80 8.99 5.40 -4.46
N ALA A 81 8.77 4.19 -3.95
CA ALA A 81 8.48 3.98 -2.54
C ALA A 81 9.63 4.45 -1.63
N ARG A 82 10.90 4.24 -2.05
CA ARG A 82 12.07 4.76 -1.33
C ARG A 82 12.14 6.29 -1.37
N VAL A 83 11.88 6.90 -2.52
CA VAL A 83 11.88 8.37 -2.70
C VAL A 83 10.79 9.00 -1.83
N VAL A 84 9.56 8.49 -1.89
CA VAL A 84 8.42 9.00 -1.10
C VAL A 84 8.68 8.88 0.40
N ARG A 85 9.30 7.78 0.85
CA ARG A 85 9.73 7.64 2.25
C ARG A 85 10.78 8.67 2.65
N ARG A 86 11.74 8.94 1.77
CA ARG A 86 12.80 9.93 2.01
C ARG A 86 12.25 11.35 2.07
N GLU A 87 11.27 11.67 1.24
CA GLU A 87 10.60 12.98 1.22
C GLU A 87 9.59 13.17 2.36
N GLY A 88 9.33 12.14 3.18
CA GLY A 88 8.39 12.21 4.30
C GLY A 88 6.92 12.26 3.87
N ALA A 89 6.62 12.16 2.57
CA ALA A 89 5.26 12.09 2.06
C ALA A 89 4.62 10.69 2.24
N TRP A 90 5.40 9.72 2.72
CA TRP A 90 4.89 8.41 3.11
C TRP A 90 4.10 8.52 4.41
N LYS A 91 2.78 8.49 4.31
CA LYS A 91 1.91 8.24 5.47
C LYS A 91 2.26 6.87 6.06
N LEU A 92 2.79 6.87 7.28
CA LEU A 92 2.82 5.63 8.05
C LEU A 92 1.38 5.12 8.14
N PRO A 93 1.15 3.80 8.06
CA PRO A 93 -0.15 3.27 8.41
C PRO A 93 -0.47 3.82 9.79
N THR A 94 -1.52 4.63 9.89
CA THR A 94 -2.11 4.94 11.19
C THR A 94 -2.41 3.58 11.77
N GLY A 95 -1.59 3.18 12.76
CA GLY A 95 -1.83 1.97 13.51
C GLY A 95 -3.26 2.02 14.07
N PRO A 96 -3.78 0.89 14.58
CA PRO A 96 -5.04 0.93 15.32
C PRO A 96 -4.95 2.10 16.28
N GLU A 97 -5.90 3.03 16.22
CA GLU A 97 -5.98 4.16 17.15
C GLU A 97 -5.77 3.56 18.53
N VAL A 98 -4.60 3.79 19.12
CA VAL A 98 -4.32 3.39 20.48
C VAL A 98 -5.15 4.38 21.28
N THR A 99 -6.42 4.06 21.47
CA THR A 99 -7.25 4.77 22.44
C THR A 99 -6.48 4.64 23.75
N PRO A 100 -5.96 5.75 24.32
CA PRO A 100 -5.25 5.66 25.58
C PRO A 100 -6.26 5.13 26.58
N ILE A 101 -6.12 3.86 26.97
CA ILE A 101 -6.97 3.28 28.01
C ILE A 101 -6.71 4.14 29.25
N PRO A 102 -7.71 4.89 29.76
CA PRO A 102 -7.50 5.69 30.94
C PRO A 102 -7.06 4.75 32.08
N MET A 103 -6.04 5.14 32.84
CA MET A 103 -5.46 4.33 33.92
C MET A 103 -6.53 3.74 34.86
N ALA A 104 -7.65 4.44 35.04
CA ALA A 104 -8.81 3.96 35.79
C ALA A 104 -9.42 2.65 35.23
N ALA A 105 -9.56 2.53 33.90
CA ALA A 105 -10.08 1.32 33.25
C ALA A 105 -9.08 0.15 33.33
N PHE A 106 -7.78 0.43 33.25
CA PHE A 106 -6.73 -0.56 33.46
C PHE A 106 -6.73 -1.11 34.89
N LEU A 107 -6.82 -0.24 35.90
CA LEU A 107 -6.88 -0.64 37.31
C LEU A 107 -8.17 -1.40 37.65
N ALA A 108 -9.31 -1.03 37.06
CA ALA A 108 -10.57 -1.73 37.24
C ALA A 108 -10.52 -3.17 36.68
N SER A 109 -9.87 -3.37 35.52
CA SER A 109 -9.72 -4.72 34.94
C SER A 109 -8.86 -5.66 35.79
N ARG A 110 -7.87 -5.12 36.54
CA ARG A 110 -7.06 -5.90 37.47
C ARG A 110 -7.77 -6.27 38.76
N GLN A 111 -8.75 -5.47 39.19
CA GLN A 111 -9.58 -5.81 40.35
C GLN A 111 -10.60 -6.92 40.05
N GLN A 112 -10.94 -7.13 38.77
CA GLN A 112 -11.89 -8.16 38.34
C GLN A 112 -11.25 -9.52 38.01
N GLY A 113 -9.92 -9.63 38.03
CA GLY A 113 -9.17 -10.82 37.60
C GLY A 113 -8.51 -11.61 38.74
N ALA A 114 -9.30 -12.10 39.70
CA ALA A 114 -8.88 -13.14 40.64
C ALA A 114 -9.96 -14.23 40.77
N THR A 115 -10.20 -14.97 39.69
CA THR A 115 -10.72 -16.33 39.77
C THR A 115 -9.87 -17.21 38.88
N ALA A 116 -8.86 -17.82 39.48
CA ALA A 116 -8.26 -19.03 38.94
C ALA A 116 -9.35 -20.09 38.86
N HIS A 117 -9.63 -20.60 37.66
CA HIS A 117 -10.28 -21.90 37.51
C HIS A 117 -9.19 -22.94 37.27
N VAL A 118 -9.26 -23.98 38.12
CA VAL A 118 -8.53 -25.26 38.09
C VAL A 118 -8.59 -25.90 36.72
#